data_AF-A0A2W4KK17-F1
#
_entry.id   AF-A0A2W4KK17-F1
#
_cell.length_a   1.000
_cell.length_b   1.000
_cell.length_c   1.000
_cell.angle_alpha   90.00
_cell.angle_beta   90.00
_cell.angle_gamma   90.00
#
_symmetry.space_group_name_H-M   'P 1'
#
loop_
_entity.id
_entity.type
_entity.pdbx_description
1 polymer ?
#
loop_
_entity_poly.entity_id
_entity_poly.type
_entity_poly.pdbx_seq_one_letter_code
_entity_poly.pdbx_strand_id
1 'polypeptide(L)'
;MFMSELVCRTLGLSLWNPPSKNMPLPPREVPEGLTSKGYKRLGALYMLMGCQKQAVEALTRSSEMRRALASAEDPEKGKEADNDGAMTESLKFSLNLLKLWRKAATDDADYDAGPFQSTAGLDSDGDAEAEIRKQLIALGVAESEVDQYLSKLLESMTELKNSEPPPLDVPEGLTAAEYYELGLKYKEIGWTEQARDALAFAIEIEPDGESGKLAASYLRTKIPRHPVPLVAEQTNIHGFNQFCSGDENGARETFEALIAEYPDFEWPYGNLGCLFIQLGDVGKAKKILRKAIDINPFYVNAWLHMSRAEALDGNYEESYKCLRQVEEIDSDETSIVGIRKLVDEISAEDI
;
A
#
# COMPACT_ATOMS: atom_id res chain seq x y z
N MET A 1 1.59 -23.98 -34.32
CA MET A 1 2.72 -23.12 -33.93
C MET A 1 3.11 -22.15 -35.05
N PHE A 2 3.46 -22.60 -36.27
CA PHE A 2 3.86 -21.71 -37.37
C PHE A 2 2.78 -20.73 -37.90
N MET A 3 1.49 -21.10 -37.82
CA MET A 3 0.39 -20.27 -38.35
C MET A 3 0.02 -19.10 -37.42
N SER A 4 0.26 -19.19 -36.10
CA SER A 4 -0.06 -18.09 -35.17
C SER A 4 1.02 -17.01 -35.17
N GLU A 5 2.29 -17.38 -35.33
CA GLU A 5 3.41 -16.42 -35.46
C GLU A 5 3.33 -15.58 -36.73
N LEU A 6 2.89 -16.18 -37.85
CA LEU A 6 2.81 -15.49 -39.14
C LEU A 6 1.69 -14.42 -39.14
N VAL A 7 0.56 -14.70 -38.49
CA VAL A 7 -0.58 -13.78 -38.35
C VAL A 7 -0.26 -12.61 -37.43
N CYS A 8 0.50 -12.83 -36.36
CA CYS A 8 0.91 -11.75 -35.47
C CYS A 8 1.93 -10.80 -36.13
N ARG A 9 2.83 -11.33 -36.97
CA ARG A 9 3.80 -10.52 -37.73
C ARG A 9 3.16 -9.69 -38.85
N THR A 10 2.08 -10.15 -39.49
CA THR A 10 1.40 -9.39 -40.56
C THR A 10 0.46 -8.30 -40.06
N LEU A 11 -0.03 -8.39 -38.82
CA LEU A 11 -0.94 -7.39 -38.24
C LEU A 11 -0.25 -6.27 -37.44
N GLY A 12 1.09 -6.28 -37.33
CA GLY A 12 1.81 -5.31 -36.49
C GLY A 12 1.54 -5.46 -34.98
N LEU A 13 0.87 -6.55 -34.57
CA LEU A 13 0.66 -6.89 -33.17
C LEU A 13 1.97 -7.45 -32.62
N SER A 14 2.73 -6.58 -31.97
CA SER A 14 3.85 -6.97 -31.12
C SER A 14 3.32 -7.92 -30.04
N LEU A 15 3.48 -9.24 -30.24
CA LEU A 15 3.38 -10.20 -29.15
C LEU A 15 4.48 -9.84 -28.16
N TRP A 16 4.14 -9.15 -27.08
CA TRP A 16 5.05 -8.96 -25.96
C TRP A 16 5.39 -10.38 -25.47
N ASN A 17 6.58 -10.84 -25.81
CA ASN A 17 7.05 -12.19 -25.55
C ASN A 17 8.46 -12.05 -24.97
N PRO A 18 8.58 -11.77 -23.66
CA PRO A 18 9.86 -11.40 -23.07
C PRO A 18 10.80 -12.61 -22.99
N PRO A 19 11.90 -12.67 -23.78
CA PRO A 19 12.98 -13.60 -23.52
C PRO A 19 13.89 -12.99 -22.42
N SER A 20 14.79 -13.82 -21.89
CA SER A 20 15.65 -13.55 -20.74
C SER A 20 16.38 -12.18 -20.66
N LYS A 21 16.75 -11.85 -19.41
CA LYS A 21 17.62 -10.77 -18.87
C LYS A 21 17.29 -9.31 -19.19
N ASN A 22 16.74 -8.97 -20.35
CA ASN A 22 16.25 -7.62 -20.65
C ASN A 22 14.76 -7.70 -20.94
N MET A 23 13.96 -7.68 -19.88
CA MET A 23 12.52 -7.67 -20.02
C MET A 23 12.08 -6.27 -20.46
N PRO A 24 11.57 -6.07 -21.69
CA PRO A 24 10.95 -4.81 -22.03
C PRO A 24 9.77 -4.61 -21.07
N LEU A 25 9.68 -3.41 -20.48
CA LEU A 25 8.65 -3.07 -19.52
C LEU A 25 7.24 -3.45 -20.03
N PRO A 26 6.34 -3.87 -19.13
CA PRO A 26 4.97 -4.18 -19.51
C PRO A 26 4.33 -3.06 -20.33
N PRO A 27 3.58 -3.39 -21.40
CA PRO A 27 2.76 -2.40 -22.10
C PRO A 27 1.70 -1.80 -21.17
N ARG A 28 1.06 -0.69 -21.58
CA ARG A 28 -0.01 -0.07 -20.77
C ARG A 28 -1.28 -0.92 -20.69
N GLU A 29 -1.55 -1.70 -21.72
CA GLU A 29 -2.70 -2.60 -21.83
C GLU A 29 -2.24 -4.06 -21.74
N VAL A 30 -3.06 -4.92 -21.16
CA VAL A 30 -2.74 -6.35 -21.02
C VAL A 30 -2.78 -7.03 -22.41
N PRO A 31 -1.64 -7.48 -22.96
CA PRO A 31 -1.59 -8.08 -24.28
C PRO A 31 -2.34 -9.41 -24.29
N GLU A 32 -2.91 -9.75 -25.44
CA GLU A 32 -3.56 -11.04 -25.67
C GLU A 32 -2.56 -12.14 -26.06
N GLY A 33 -2.99 -13.39 -25.98
CA GLY A 33 -2.23 -14.54 -26.51
C GLY A 33 -1.08 -15.05 -25.64
N LEU A 34 -0.92 -14.56 -24.41
CA LEU A 34 0.05 -15.10 -23.45
C LEU A 34 -0.38 -16.47 -22.90
N THR A 35 0.61 -17.25 -22.45
CA THR A 35 0.35 -18.48 -21.67
C THR A 35 -0.13 -18.11 -20.26
N SER A 36 -0.71 -19.07 -19.54
CA SER A 36 -1.08 -18.86 -18.13
C SER A 36 0.12 -18.41 -17.27
N LYS A 37 1.30 -18.99 -17.50
CA LYS A 37 2.56 -18.58 -16.85
C LYS A 37 2.98 -17.17 -17.26
N GLY A 38 2.86 -16.82 -18.54
CA GLY A 38 3.12 -15.48 -19.06
C GLY A 38 2.23 -14.41 -18.43
N TYR A 39 0.93 -14.68 -18.31
CA TYR A 39 -0.01 -13.79 -17.63
C TYR A 39 0.26 -13.66 -16.12
N LYS A 40 0.67 -14.76 -15.46
CA LYS A 40 1.05 -14.72 -14.03
C LYS A 40 2.27 -13.83 -13.81
N ARG A 41 3.31 -14.00 -14.64
CA ARG A 41 4.53 -13.18 -14.62
C ARG A 41 4.23 -11.71 -14.94
N LEU A 42 3.39 -11.46 -15.94
CA LEU A 42 2.96 -10.11 -16.29
C LEU A 42 2.17 -9.44 -15.16
N GLY A 43 1.28 -10.18 -14.49
CA GLY A 43 0.58 -9.70 -13.31
C GLY A 43 1.54 -9.28 -12.19
N ALA A 44 2.61 -10.06 -11.96
CA ALA A 44 3.62 -9.72 -10.98
C ALA A 44 4.39 -8.43 -11.33
N LEU A 45 4.69 -8.20 -12.61
CA LEU A 45 5.32 -6.95 -13.06
C LEU A 45 4.40 -5.74 -12.84
N TYR A 46 3.12 -5.86 -13.19
CA TYR A 46 2.16 -4.79 -12.94
C TYR A 46 1.99 -4.50 -11.44
N MET A 47 2.04 -5.52 -10.58
CA MET A 47 2.05 -5.34 -9.12
C MET A 47 3.29 -4.56 -8.65
N LEU A 48 4.49 -4.87 -9.18
CA LEU A 48 5.71 -4.12 -8.88
C LEU A 48 5.64 -2.67 -9.38
N MET A 49 4.96 -2.43 -10.50
CA MET A 49 4.71 -1.09 -11.04
C MET A 49 3.62 -0.32 -10.29
N GLY A 50 2.78 -0.97 -9.48
CA GLY A 50 1.60 -0.34 -8.88
C GLY A 50 0.39 -0.22 -9.83
N CYS A 51 0.44 -0.84 -11.01
CA CYS A 51 -0.64 -0.86 -11.99
C CYS A 51 -1.73 -1.89 -11.62
N GLN A 52 -2.49 -1.63 -10.55
CA GLN A 52 -3.42 -2.60 -9.96
C GLN A 52 -4.47 -3.12 -10.95
N LYS A 53 -5.03 -2.25 -11.82
CA LYS A 53 -6.05 -2.66 -12.80
C LYS A 53 -5.52 -3.71 -13.77
N GLN A 54 -4.34 -3.45 -14.34
CA GLN A 54 -3.66 -4.36 -15.26
C GLN A 54 -3.17 -5.63 -14.57
N ALA A 55 -2.71 -5.53 -13.31
CA ALA A 55 -2.33 -6.69 -12.52
C ALA A 55 -3.51 -7.64 -12.31
N VAL A 56 -4.66 -7.13 -11.89
CA VAL A 56 -5.89 -7.91 -11.71
C VAL A 56 -6.31 -8.56 -13.01
N GLU A 57 -6.34 -7.81 -14.11
CA GLU A 57 -6.70 -8.35 -15.42
C GLU A 57 -5.78 -9.50 -15.85
N ALA A 58 -4.46 -9.32 -15.76
CA ALA A 58 -3.49 -10.36 -16.14
C ALA A 58 -3.62 -11.61 -15.25
N LEU A 59 -3.75 -11.45 -13.92
CA LEU A 59 -3.89 -12.58 -13.00
C LEU A 59 -5.21 -13.34 -13.17
N THR A 60 -6.30 -12.62 -13.48
CA THR A 60 -7.59 -13.23 -13.81
C THR A 60 -7.46 -14.12 -15.05
N ARG A 61 -6.89 -13.60 -16.14
CA ARG A 61 -6.63 -14.39 -17.37
C ARG A 61 -5.77 -15.63 -17.07
N SER A 62 -4.73 -15.49 -16.26
CA SER A 62 -3.90 -16.64 -15.82
C SER A 62 -4.72 -17.71 -15.09
N SER A 63 -5.62 -17.29 -14.19
CA SER A 63 -6.48 -18.18 -13.39
C SER A 63 -7.50 -18.93 -14.24
N GLU A 64 -8.12 -18.24 -15.20
CA GLU A 64 -9.13 -18.80 -16.11
C GLU A 64 -8.52 -19.87 -17.01
N MET A 65 -7.32 -19.62 -17.53
CA MET A 65 -6.59 -20.61 -18.33
C MET A 65 -6.23 -21.86 -17.52
N ARG A 66 -5.82 -21.71 -16.25
CA ARG A 66 -5.56 -22.88 -15.38
C ARG A 66 -6.83 -23.66 -15.08
N ARG A 67 -7.94 -22.97 -14.82
CA ARG A 67 -9.25 -23.59 -14.62
C ARG A 67 -9.70 -24.35 -15.86
N ALA A 68 -9.60 -23.73 -17.04
CA ALA A 68 -9.94 -24.39 -18.30
C ALA A 68 -9.08 -25.64 -18.57
N LEU A 69 -7.77 -25.58 -18.26
CA LEU A 69 -6.88 -26.73 -18.36
C LEU A 69 -7.29 -27.84 -17.38
N ALA A 70 -7.55 -27.49 -16.12
CA ALA A 70 -7.96 -28.44 -15.09
C ALA A 70 -9.35 -29.07 -15.37
N SER A 71 -10.30 -28.31 -15.90
CA SER A 71 -11.62 -28.82 -16.31
C SER A 71 -11.56 -29.70 -17.56
N ALA A 72 -10.58 -29.48 -18.44
CA ALA A 72 -10.29 -30.38 -19.55
C ALA A 72 -9.65 -31.70 -19.08
N GLU A 73 -8.89 -31.67 -17.98
CA GLU A 73 -8.28 -32.85 -17.35
C GLU A 73 -9.24 -33.62 -16.43
N ASP A 74 -10.15 -32.92 -15.74
CA ASP A 74 -11.12 -33.48 -14.78
C ASP A 74 -12.43 -32.65 -14.73
N PRO A 75 -13.51 -33.09 -15.42
CA PRO A 75 -14.77 -32.35 -15.54
C PRO A 75 -15.55 -32.16 -14.23
N GLU A 76 -15.23 -32.89 -13.15
CA GLU A 76 -15.96 -32.77 -11.88
C GLU A 76 -15.45 -31.64 -10.98
N LYS A 77 -14.21 -31.15 -11.17
CA LYS A 77 -13.63 -30.05 -10.36
C LYS A 77 -14.05 -28.64 -10.81
N GLY A 78 -14.73 -28.50 -11.95
CA GLY A 78 -15.08 -27.20 -12.55
C GLY A 78 -16.36 -26.54 -12.02
N LYS A 79 -17.05 -27.13 -11.03
CA LYS A 79 -18.43 -26.74 -10.66
C LYS A 79 -18.57 -25.86 -9.41
N GLU A 80 -17.49 -25.45 -8.75
CA GLU A 80 -17.56 -24.79 -7.44
C GLU A 80 -17.28 -23.28 -7.43
N ALA A 81 -17.39 -22.57 -8.56
CA ALA A 81 -17.09 -21.13 -8.58
C ALA A 81 -18.01 -20.27 -9.46
N ASP A 82 -19.23 -20.72 -9.73
CA ASP A 82 -20.26 -19.92 -10.42
C ASP A 82 -21.33 -19.48 -9.41
N ASN A 83 -21.03 -18.42 -8.66
CA ASN A 83 -22.00 -17.41 -8.23
C ASN A 83 -21.28 -16.33 -7.42
N ASP A 84 -21.13 -15.13 -7.98
CA ASP A 84 -21.80 -13.97 -7.40
C ASP A 84 -21.63 -12.73 -8.29
N GLY A 85 -22.78 -12.15 -8.68
CA GLY A 85 -22.85 -10.82 -9.29
C GLY A 85 -22.45 -9.77 -8.26
N ALA A 86 -21.36 -9.05 -8.55
CA ALA A 86 -20.57 -8.39 -7.52
C ALA A 86 -20.88 -6.88 -7.35
N MET A 87 -21.47 -6.50 -6.22
CA MET A 87 -20.63 -5.76 -5.27
C MET A 87 -19.59 -6.78 -4.80
N THR A 88 -18.31 -6.49 -4.97
CA THR A 88 -17.26 -7.39 -4.48
C THR A 88 -17.47 -7.61 -2.98
N GLU A 89 -17.21 -8.81 -2.46
CA GLU A 89 -17.32 -9.10 -1.02
C GLU A 89 -16.56 -8.09 -0.15
N SER A 90 -15.46 -7.54 -0.68
CA SER A 90 -14.74 -6.41 -0.09
C SER A 90 -15.56 -5.12 0.03
N LEU A 91 -16.37 -4.78 -0.99
CA LEU A 91 -17.29 -3.63 -0.93
C LEU A 91 -18.42 -3.87 0.08
N LYS A 92 -18.96 -5.10 0.14
CA LYS A 92 -19.96 -5.49 1.13
C LYS A 92 -19.40 -5.38 2.56
N PHE A 93 -18.19 -5.87 2.79
CA PHE A 93 -17.48 -5.74 4.08
C PHE A 93 -17.28 -4.28 4.48
N SER A 94 -16.78 -3.45 3.56
CA SER A 94 -16.56 -2.01 3.80
C SER A 94 -17.87 -1.29 4.14
N LEU A 95 -18.97 -1.66 3.48
CA LEU A 95 -20.30 -1.11 3.74
C LEU A 95 -20.81 -1.49 5.14
N ASN A 96 -20.65 -2.75 5.53
CA ASN A 96 -21.06 -3.21 6.85
C ASN A 96 -20.24 -2.55 7.97
N LEU A 97 -18.96 -2.29 7.72
CA LEU A 97 -18.09 -1.54 8.64
C LEU A 97 -18.60 -0.11 8.87
N LEU A 98 -18.99 0.58 7.79
CA LEU A 98 -19.59 1.93 7.88
C LEU A 98 -20.92 1.92 8.63
N LYS A 99 -21.75 0.90 8.41
CA LYS A 99 -23.02 0.74 9.16
C LYS A 99 -22.77 0.54 10.65
N LEU A 100 -21.79 -0.30 11.01
CA LEU A 100 -21.40 -0.55 12.40
C LEU A 100 -20.87 0.73 13.07
N TRP A 101 -20.00 1.48 12.38
CA TRP A 101 -19.49 2.76 12.87
C TRP A 101 -20.60 3.80 13.07
N ARG A 102 -21.53 3.93 12.10
CA ARG A 102 -22.66 4.85 12.20
C ARG A 102 -23.55 4.51 13.40
N LYS A 103 -23.86 3.23 13.61
CA LYS A 103 -24.64 2.76 14.77
C LYS A 103 -23.97 3.15 16.09
N ALA A 104 -22.65 2.97 16.19
CA ALA A 104 -21.87 3.40 17.36
C ALA A 104 -21.80 4.94 17.50
N ALA A 105 -21.87 5.68 16.39
CA ALA A 105 -21.84 7.14 16.39
C ALA A 105 -23.19 7.77 16.83
N THR A 106 -24.33 7.18 16.47
CA THR A 106 -25.69 7.72 16.68
C THR A 106 -26.25 7.61 18.11
N ASP A 107 -25.56 6.96 19.05
CA ASP A 107 -26.02 6.84 20.45
C ASP A 107 -25.82 8.14 21.28
N ASP A 108 -25.30 9.23 20.69
CA ASP A 108 -25.29 10.57 21.30
C ASP A 108 -26.46 11.43 20.79
N ALA A 109 -27.28 11.91 21.73
CA ALA A 109 -28.47 12.72 21.46
C ALA A 109 -28.19 14.12 20.84
N ASP A 110 -26.92 14.52 20.71
CA ASP A 110 -26.48 15.86 20.26
C ASP A 110 -25.57 15.84 19.00
N TYR A 111 -25.48 14.73 18.27
CA TYR A 111 -24.60 14.62 17.10
C TYR A 111 -25.16 15.35 15.85
N ASP A 112 -24.63 16.53 15.53
CA ASP A 112 -24.90 17.24 14.27
C ASP A 112 -24.03 16.65 13.13
N ALA A 113 -24.60 15.70 12.38
CA ALA A 113 -23.92 14.84 11.41
C ALA A 113 -23.43 15.53 10.11
N GLY A 114 -23.44 16.87 10.02
CA GLY A 114 -22.93 17.61 8.86
C GLY A 114 -23.61 17.23 7.52
N PRO A 115 -23.03 17.60 6.36
CA PRO A 115 -23.73 17.58 5.06
C PRO A 115 -23.95 16.17 4.45
N PHE A 116 -23.60 15.09 5.15
CA PHE A 116 -23.78 13.70 4.70
C PHE A 116 -25.14 13.09 5.12
N GLN A 117 -26.16 13.90 5.38
CA GLN A 117 -27.51 13.46 5.80
C GLN A 117 -28.27 12.62 4.75
N SER A 118 -27.85 12.63 3.48
CA SER A 118 -28.63 12.05 2.38
C SER A 118 -27.90 10.90 1.69
N THR A 119 -28.08 9.68 2.19
CA THR A 119 -27.96 8.47 1.38
C THR A 119 -29.14 7.55 1.69
N ALA A 120 -30.31 7.89 1.15
CA ALA A 120 -31.44 6.97 1.10
C ALA A 120 -30.97 5.65 0.44
N GLY A 121 -30.99 4.55 1.20
CA GLY A 121 -30.62 3.22 0.73
C GLY A 121 -29.65 2.42 1.61
N LEU A 122 -29.06 3.02 2.65
CA LEU A 122 -28.17 2.30 3.58
C LEU A 122 -28.91 1.64 4.76
N ASP A 123 -30.18 1.97 4.96
CA ASP A 123 -31.01 1.49 6.08
C ASP A 123 -31.69 0.13 5.80
N SER A 124 -31.17 -0.67 4.86
CA SER A 124 -31.65 -2.05 4.71
C SER A 124 -31.14 -2.90 5.89
N ASP A 125 -32.00 -3.03 6.90
CA ASP A 125 -32.27 -4.03 7.97
C ASP A 125 -31.41 -5.32 8.11
N GLY A 126 -30.18 -5.35 7.62
CA GLY A 126 -29.23 -6.43 7.89
C GLY A 126 -28.44 -6.11 9.16
N ASP A 127 -28.36 -7.07 10.07
CA ASP A 127 -27.44 -7.00 11.21
C ASP A 127 -25.99 -6.98 10.70
N ALA A 128 -25.43 -5.78 10.60
CA ALA A 128 -24.09 -5.55 10.08
C ALA A 128 -23.02 -6.29 10.90
N GLU A 129 -23.24 -6.46 12.21
CA GLU A 129 -22.36 -7.25 13.06
C GLU A 129 -22.41 -8.72 12.66
N ALA A 130 -23.61 -9.30 12.51
CA ALA A 130 -23.78 -10.67 12.06
C ALA A 130 -23.17 -10.92 10.67
N GLU A 131 -23.22 -9.94 9.77
CA GLU A 131 -22.62 -10.08 8.45
C GLU A 131 -21.09 -9.98 8.47
N ILE A 132 -20.52 -9.09 9.28
CA ILE A 132 -19.07 -9.04 9.51
C ILE A 132 -18.58 -10.34 10.15
N ARG A 133 -19.33 -10.93 11.09
CA ARG A 133 -19.02 -12.26 11.68
C ARG A 133 -18.85 -13.32 10.61
N LYS A 134 -19.84 -13.45 9.71
CA LYS A 134 -19.77 -14.42 8.60
C LYS A 134 -18.57 -14.17 7.71
N GLN A 135 -18.28 -12.90 7.39
CA GLN A 135 -17.16 -12.54 6.54
C GLN A 135 -15.81 -12.85 7.20
N LEU A 136 -15.65 -12.62 8.51
CA LEU A 136 -14.44 -13.00 9.25
C LEU A 136 -14.24 -14.53 9.26
N ILE A 137 -15.30 -15.30 9.48
CA ILE A 137 -15.25 -16.77 9.41
C ILE A 137 -14.87 -17.23 8.00
N ALA A 138 -15.45 -16.63 6.96
CA ALA A 138 -15.12 -16.93 5.57
C ALA A 138 -13.66 -16.57 5.22
N LEU A 139 -13.08 -15.57 5.88
CA LEU A 139 -11.66 -15.21 5.78
C LEU A 139 -10.73 -16.11 6.61
N GLY A 140 -11.28 -17.12 7.31
CA GLY A 140 -10.52 -18.11 8.07
C GLY A 140 -10.26 -17.75 9.53
N VAL A 141 -10.91 -16.71 10.06
CA VAL A 141 -10.90 -16.42 11.50
C VAL A 141 -11.71 -17.51 12.22
N ALA A 142 -11.12 -18.13 13.25
CA ALA A 142 -11.80 -19.16 14.03
C ALA A 142 -13.04 -18.57 14.72
N GLU A 143 -14.16 -19.29 14.73
CA GLU A 143 -15.42 -18.83 15.34
C GLU A 143 -15.24 -18.40 16.81
N SER A 144 -14.34 -19.06 17.54
CA SER A 144 -13.97 -18.72 18.92
C SER A 144 -13.22 -17.39 19.08
N GLU A 145 -12.64 -16.86 18.02
CA GLU A 145 -11.85 -15.61 18.01
C GLU A 145 -12.64 -14.43 17.44
N VAL A 146 -13.71 -14.69 16.67
CA VAL A 146 -14.52 -13.65 15.99
C VAL A 146 -15.04 -12.61 16.97
N ASP A 147 -15.56 -13.04 18.14
CA ASP A 147 -16.02 -12.14 19.20
C ASP A 147 -14.92 -11.20 19.69
N GLN A 148 -13.70 -11.72 19.86
CA GLN A 148 -12.56 -10.95 20.32
C GLN A 148 -12.14 -9.92 19.27
N TYR A 149 -12.11 -10.30 17.99
CA TYR A 149 -11.80 -9.38 16.89
C TYR A 149 -12.84 -8.26 16.77
N LEU A 150 -14.12 -8.60 16.84
CA LEU A 150 -15.21 -7.61 16.80
C LEU A 150 -15.17 -6.67 17.99
N SER A 151 -14.89 -7.19 19.19
CA SER A 151 -14.76 -6.38 20.40
C SER A 151 -13.63 -5.35 20.24
N LYS A 152 -12.44 -5.78 19.80
CA LYS A 152 -11.31 -4.89 19.54
C LYS A 152 -11.61 -3.84 18.46
N LEU A 153 -12.32 -4.25 17.41
CA LEU A 153 -12.72 -3.35 16.32
C LEU A 153 -13.65 -2.25 16.83
N LEU A 154 -14.67 -2.62 17.61
CA LEU A 154 -15.61 -1.67 18.21
C LEU A 154 -14.93 -0.76 19.24
N GLU A 155 -14.01 -1.30 20.04
CA GLU A 155 -13.18 -0.53 20.98
C GLU A 155 -12.36 0.52 20.23
N SER A 156 -11.64 0.12 19.18
CA SER A 156 -10.87 1.05 18.33
C SER A 156 -11.74 2.14 17.70
N MET A 157 -12.94 1.79 17.23
CA MET A 157 -13.90 2.76 16.68
C MET A 157 -14.42 3.74 17.74
N THR A 158 -14.62 3.26 18.97
CA THR A 158 -15.10 4.08 20.10
C THR A 158 -14.00 5.00 20.61
N GLU A 159 -12.76 4.51 20.68
CA GLU A 159 -11.58 5.32 20.99
C GLU A 159 -11.40 6.43 19.97
N LEU A 160 -11.50 6.13 18.66
CA LEU A 160 -11.45 7.16 17.60
C LEU A 160 -12.52 8.25 17.77
N LYS A 161 -13.71 7.90 18.29
CA LYS A 161 -14.80 8.85 18.55
C LYS A 161 -14.50 9.77 19.74
N ASN A 162 -13.93 9.20 20.81
CA ASN A 162 -13.83 9.85 22.12
C ASN A 162 -12.42 10.37 22.45
N SER A 163 -11.44 10.16 21.57
CA SER A 163 -10.07 10.63 21.77
C SER A 163 -10.04 12.15 21.71
N GLU A 164 -9.84 12.79 22.87
CA GLU A 164 -9.51 14.21 22.89
C GLU A 164 -8.19 14.42 22.14
N PRO A 165 -8.09 15.46 21.29
CA PRO A 165 -6.84 15.75 20.62
C PRO A 165 -5.75 16.01 21.67
N PRO A 166 -4.50 15.57 21.43
CA PRO A 166 -3.40 15.89 22.31
C PRO A 166 -3.24 17.41 22.47
N PRO A 167 -2.68 17.89 23.59
CA PRO A 167 -2.50 19.32 23.84
C PRO A 167 -1.66 19.96 22.75
N LEU A 168 -1.92 21.24 22.41
CA LEU A 168 -1.20 21.93 21.31
C LEU A 168 0.31 21.95 21.54
N ASP A 169 0.71 22.19 22.78
CA ASP A 169 2.10 22.21 23.23
C ASP A 169 2.45 20.88 23.91
N VAL A 170 3.69 20.43 23.71
CA VAL A 170 4.20 19.22 24.36
C VAL A 170 4.35 19.49 25.86
N PRO A 171 3.63 18.78 26.74
CA PRO A 171 3.67 19.01 28.18
C PRO A 171 5.02 18.57 28.77
N GLU A 172 5.46 19.27 29.82
CA GLU A 172 6.69 18.95 30.55
C GLU A 172 6.48 17.87 31.62
N GLY A 173 7.55 17.14 31.96
CA GLY A 173 7.58 16.25 33.13
C GLY A 173 6.95 14.87 32.93
N LEU A 174 6.69 14.45 31.69
CA LEU A 174 6.25 13.09 31.38
C LEU A 174 7.41 12.09 31.45
N THR A 175 7.07 10.81 31.57
CA THR A 175 8.00 9.70 31.43
C THR A 175 8.36 9.44 29.96
N ALA A 176 9.45 8.70 29.71
CA ALA A 176 9.84 8.36 28.34
C ALA A 176 8.75 7.58 27.57
N ALA A 177 8.03 6.69 28.25
CA ALA A 177 6.92 5.94 27.67
C ALA A 177 5.74 6.85 27.31
N GLU A 178 5.35 7.76 28.21
CA GLU A 178 4.28 8.73 27.95
C GLU A 178 4.62 9.68 26.80
N TYR A 179 5.88 10.14 26.72
CA TYR A 179 6.35 10.95 25.60
C TYR A 179 6.33 10.18 24.27
N TYR A 180 6.72 8.90 24.28
CA TYR A 180 6.66 8.06 23.09
C TYR A 180 5.21 7.93 22.58
N GLU A 181 4.27 7.55 23.46
CA GLU A 181 2.85 7.43 23.14
C GLU A 181 2.26 8.76 22.66
N LEU A 182 2.62 9.87 23.29
CA LEU A 182 2.18 11.20 22.87
C LEU A 182 2.72 11.57 21.48
N GLY A 183 3.98 11.21 21.18
CA GLY A 183 4.58 11.39 19.87
C GLY A 183 3.82 10.65 18.76
N LEU A 184 3.38 9.42 19.03
CA LEU A 184 2.54 8.65 18.10
C LEU A 184 1.20 9.38 17.84
N LYS A 185 0.51 9.81 18.91
CA LYS A 185 -0.76 10.54 18.80
C LYS A 185 -0.63 11.84 18.02
N TYR A 186 0.42 12.62 18.27
CA TYR A 186 0.70 13.82 17.48
C TYR A 186 0.88 13.50 16.00
N LYS A 187 1.58 12.40 15.69
CA LYS A 187 1.78 12.03 14.29
C LYS A 187 0.49 11.60 13.61
N GLU A 188 -0.38 10.87 14.30
CA GLU A 188 -1.70 10.44 13.78
C GLU A 188 -2.58 11.61 13.36
N ILE A 189 -2.57 12.70 14.11
CA ILE A 189 -3.32 13.93 13.77
C ILE A 189 -2.58 14.86 12.79
N GLY A 190 -1.33 14.52 12.42
CA GLY A 190 -0.52 15.29 11.49
C GLY A 190 0.28 16.44 12.11
N TRP A 191 0.41 16.50 13.43
CA TRP A 191 1.25 17.47 14.15
C TRP A 191 2.69 16.95 14.26
N THR A 192 3.35 16.85 13.10
CA THR A 192 4.63 16.15 12.97
C THR A 192 5.77 16.76 13.79
N GLU A 193 5.79 18.09 13.96
CA GLU A 193 6.85 18.73 14.76
C GLU A 193 6.63 18.54 16.26
N GLN A 194 5.39 18.59 16.75
CA GLN A 194 5.10 18.17 18.13
C GLN A 194 5.39 16.68 18.36
N ALA A 195 5.13 15.84 17.36
CA ALA A 195 5.53 14.44 17.41
C ALA A 195 7.06 14.31 17.54
N ARG A 196 7.82 15.08 16.75
CA ARG A 196 9.29 15.12 16.82
C ARG A 196 9.76 15.52 18.22
N ASP A 197 9.20 16.58 18.78
CA ASP A 197 9.58 17.09 20.10
C ASP A 197 9.28 16.07 21.20
N ALA A 198 8.09 15.48 21.21
CA ALA A 198 7.72 14.43 22.17
C ALA A 198 8.67 13.21 22.06
N LEU A 199 8.95 12.75 20.84
CA LEU A 199 9.87 11.63 20.62
C LEU A 199 11.31 11.98 21.02
N ALA A 200 11.75 13.23 20.81
CA ALA A 200 13.05 13.70 21.27
C ALA A 200 13.17 13.65 22.80
N PHE A 201 12.14 14.10 23.53
CA PHE A 201 12.12 13.98 24.99
C PHE A 201 12.18 12.52 25.46
N ALA A 202 11.46 11.61 24.81
CA ALA A 202 11.54 10.18 25.13
C ALA A 202 12.97 9.63 24.99
N ILE A 203 13.68 10.04 23.92
CA ILE A 203 15.08 9.66 23.67
C ILE A 203 16.02 10.28 24.71
N GLU A 204 15.80 11.54 25.09
CA GLU A 204 16.65 12.24 26.07
C GLU A 204 16.56 11.62 27.47
N ILE A 205 15.37 11.19 27.88
CA ILE A 205 15.12 10.62 29.22
C ILE A 205 15.69 9.20 29.31
N GLU A 206 15.45 8.36 28.29
CA GLU A 206 15.90 6.96 28.27
C GLU A 206 16.57 6.57 26.93
N PRO A 207 17.80 7.05 26.62
CA PRO A 207 18.43 6.80 25.32
C PRO A 207 18.59 5.31 24.98
N ASP A 208 18.94 4.51 26.00
CA ASP A 208 19.12 3.06 25.88
C ASP A 208 17.91 2.26 26.38
N GLY A 209 16.87 2.93 26.86
CA GLY A 209 15.62 2.31 27.31
C GLY A 209 14.75 1.87 26.13
N GLU A 210 13.71 1.10 26.44
CA GLU A 210 12.78 0.60 25.43
C GLU A 210 12.08 1.75 24.69
N SER A 211 11.47 2.67 25.43
CA SER A 211 10.74 3.82 24.88
C SER A 211 11.65 4.73 24.04
N GLY A 212 12.86 5.05 24.51
CA GLY A 212 13.79 5.89 23.75
C GLY A 212 14.30 5.21 22.47
N LYS A 213 14.53 3.90 22.49
CA LYS A 213 14.88 3.14 21.27
C LYS A 213 13.73 3.11 20.26
N LEU A 214 12.51 2.87 20.73
CA LEU A 214 11.30 2.93 19.89
C LEU A 214 11.12 4.32 19.31
N ALA A 215 11.25 5.37 20.14
CA ALA A 215 11.16 6.75 19.70
C ALA A 215 12.21 7.11 18.66
N ALA A 216 13.48 6.72 18.87
CA ALA A 216 14.56 6.93 17.91
C ALA A 216 14.31 6.19 16.58
N SER A 217 13.75 4.99 16.64
CA SER A 217 13.37 4.22 15.45
C SER A 217 12.22 4.88 14.70
N TYR A 218 11.18 5.31 15.40
CA TYR A 218 10.03 5.98 14.82
C TYR A 218 10.43 7.31 14.17
N LEU A 219 11.20 8.12 14.89
CA LEU A 219 11.66 9.44 14.45
C LEU A 219 12.47 9.36 13.15
N ARG A 220 13.37 8.37 13.00
CA ARG A 220 14.20 8.24 11.79
C ARG A 220 13.46 7.62 10.59
N THR A 221 12.40 6.84 10.83
CA THR A 221 11.71 6.07 9.78
C THR A 221 10.38 6.68 9.32
N LYS A 222 9.60 7.29 10.23
CA LYS A 222 8.23 7.76 9.97
C LYS A 222 8.07 9.27 10.01
N ILE A 223 9.07 10.02 10.48
CA ILE A 223 9.09 11.49 10.52
C ILE A 223 10.15 11.99 9.53
N PRO A 224 9.91 13.11 8.81
CA PRO A 224 10.91 13.68 7.91
C PRO A 224 12.21 13.94 8.66
N ARG A 225 13.35 13.61 8.04
CA ARG A 225 14.65 13.77 8.70
C ARG A 225 14.90 15.21 9.14
N HIS A 226 14.55 16.15 8.28
CA HIS A 226 14.66 17.58 8.55
C HIS A 226 13.27 18.17 8.78
N PRO A 227 13.10 19.09 9.75
CA PRO A 227 11.85 19.79 9.96
C PRO A 227 11.34 20.44 8.68
N VAL A 228 10.05 20.26 8.40
CA VAL A 228 9.37 20.86 7.24
C VAL A 228 8.09 21.55 7.70
N PRO A 229 7.68 22.66 7.06
CA PRO A 229 6.42 23.29 7.39
C PRO A 229 5.24 22.34 7.17
N LEU A 230 4.21 22.43 8.02
CA LEU A 230 2.97 21.64 7.88
C LEU A 230 2.39 21.72 6.46
N VAL A 231 2.44 22.90 5.82
CA VAL A 231 1.94 23.08 4.46
C VAL A 231 2.68 22.17 3.45
N ALA A 232 3.98 21.94 3.61
CA ALA A 232 4.74 21.07 2.71
C ALA A 232 4.31 19.60 2.84
N GLU A 233 4.08 19.12 4.07
CA GLU A 233 3.52 17.78 4.30
C GLU A 233 2.11 17.64 3.71
N GLN A 234 1.26 18.64 3.91
CA GLN A 234 -0.10 18.65 3.34
C GLN A 234 -0.08 18.68 1.81
N THR A 235 0.82 19.45 1.20
CA THR A 235 1.02 19.44 -0.25
C THR A 235 1.55 18.10 -0.75
N ASN A 236 2.40 17.41 0.03
CA ASN A 236 2.85 16.06 -0.31
C ASN A 236 1.70 15.04 -0.27
N ILE A 237 0.82 15.14 0.74
CA ILE A 237 -0.42 14.34 0.82
C ILE A 237 -1.32 14.65 -0.38
N HIS A 238 -1.47 15.92 -0.75
CA HIS A 238 -2.23 16.32 -1.93
C HIS A 238 -1.68 15.69 -3.22
N GLY A 239 -0.36 15.77 -3.44
CA GLY A 239 0.30 15.12 -4.58
C GLY A 239 0.08 13.60 -4.61
N PHE A 240 0.12 12.96 -3.45
CA PHE A 240 -0.17 11.53 -3.33
C PHE A 240 -1.63 11.19 -3.64
N ASN A 241 -2.58 12.04 -3.23
CA ASN A 241 -3.99 11.87 -3.58
C ASN A 241 -4.22 12.05 -5.09
N GLN A 242 -3.57 13.03 -5.72
CA GLN A 242 -3.59 13.19 -7.19
C GLN A 242 -3.09 11.90 -7.86
N PHE A 243 -1.96 11.37 -7.40
CA PHE A 243 -1.40 10.11 -7.89
C PHE A 243 -2.39 8.94 -7.78
N CYS A 244 -2.97 8.73 -6.60
CA CYS A 244 -3.96 7.66 -6.37
C CYS A 244 -5.23 7.83 -7.23
N SER A 245 -5.60 9.07 -7.55
CA SER A 245 -6.75 9.37 -8.43
C SER A 245 -6.45 9.20 -9.93
N GLY A 246 -5.19 8.97 -10.29
CA GLY A 246 -4.73 8.84 -11.68
C GLY A 246 -4.37 10.16 -12.37
N ASP A 247 -4.35 11.28 -11.63
CA ASP A 247 -3.81 12.56 -12.11
C ASP A 247 -2.27 12.54 -12.04
N GLU A 248 -1.67 11.79 -12.96
CA GLU A 248 -0.21 11.57 -13.03
C GLU A 248 0.56 12.89 -13.26
N ASN A 249 -0.02 13.82 -14.03
CA ASN A 249 0.62 15.09 -14.33
C ASN A 249 0.55 16.03 -13.13
N GLY A 250 -0.62 16.19 -12.51
CA GLY A 250 -0.77 17.01 -11.31
C GLY A 250 0.11 16.49 -10.17
N ALA A 251 0.14 15.17 -9.94
CA ALA A 251 1.03 14.57 -8.95
C ALA A 251 2.51 14.88 -9.22
N ARG A 252 2.96 14.73 -10.48
CA ARG A 252 4.35 15.06 -10.85
C ARG A 252 4.68 16.52 -10.58
N GLU A 253 3.84 17.45 -11.05
CA GLU A 253 4.05 18.89 -10.87
C GLU A 253 4.11 19.25 -9.37
N THR A 254 3.21 18.69 -8.57
CA THR A 254 3.20 18.89 -7.11
C THR A 254 4.48 18.40 -6.45
N PHE A 255 4.93 17.18 -6.77
CA PHE A 255 6.17 16.64 -6.17
C PHE A 255 7.42 17.38 -6.65
N GLU A 256 7.50 17.76 -7.93
CA GLU A 256 8.63 18.53 -8.47
C GLU A 256 8.70 19.94 -7.86
N ALA A 257 7.55 20.60 -7.62
CA ALA A 257 7.49 21.87 -6.91
C ALA A 257 7.97 21.75 -5.46
N LEU A 258 7.53 20.71 -4.73
CA LEU A 258 7.99 20.45 -3.37
C LEU A 258 9.49 20.19 -3.30
N ILE A 259 10.04 19.42 -4.25
CA ILE A 259 11.47 19.16 -4.36
C ILE A 259 12.26 20.45 -4.60
N ALA A 260 11.72 21.37 -5.40
CA ALA A 260 12.38 22.64 -5.69
C ALA A 260 12.38 23.59 -4.47
N GLU A 261 11.29 23.59 -3.69
CA GLU A 261 11.13 24.47 -2.52
C GLU A 261 11.78 23.90 -1.25
N TYR A 262 11.70 22.58 -1.05
CA TYR A 262 12.18 21.85 0.13
C TYR A 262 13.11 20.69 -0.29
N PRO A 263 14.35 20.98 -0.72
CA PRO A 263 15.26 19.96 -1.28
C PRO A 263 15.71 18.89 -0.27
N ASP A 264 15.57 19.16 1.03
CA ASP A 264 15.91 18.21 2.11
C ASP A 264 14.69 17.44 2.64
N PHE A 265 13.53 17.55 1.98
CA PHE A 265 12.32 16.79 2.30
C PHE A 265 12.28 15.51 1.47
N GLU A 266 12.50 14.35 2.08
CA GLU A 266 12.69 13.08 1.38
C GLU A 266 11.40 12.46 0.81
N TRP A 267 10.22 12.79 1.36
CA TRP A 267 8.97 12.12 0.97
C TRP A 267 8.53 12.39 -0.48
N PRO A 268 8.59 13.63 -1.00
CA PRO A 268 8.27 13.92 -2.40
C PRO A 268 9.17 13.16 -3.38
N TYR A 269 10.45 12.94 -3.04
CA TYR A 269 11.34 12.09 -3.84
C TYR A 269 10.87 10.63 -3.83
N GLY A 270 10.50 10.08 -2.68
CA GLY A 270 9.93 8.74 -2.59
C GLY A 270 8.69 8.57 -3.47
N ASN A 271 7.76 9.51 -3.36
CA ASN A 271 6.50 9.51 -4.11
C ASN A 271 6.70 9.70 -5.62
N LEU A 272 7.56 10.66 -6.04
CA LEU A 272 7.90 10.86 -7.44
C LEU A 272 8.62 9.65 -8.04
N GLY A 273 9.47 8.98 -7.24
CA GLY A 273 10.08 7.71 -7.61
C GLY A 273 9.05 6.62 -7.88
N CYS A 274 8.05 6.47 -6.99
CA CYS A 274 6.93 5.54 -7.18
C CYS A 274 6.13 5.85 -8.45
N LEU A 275 5.82 7.12 -8.70
CA LEU A 275 5.14 7.57 -9.93
C LEU A 275 5.95 7.20 -11.17
N PHE A 276 7.28 7.40 -11.17
CA PHE A 276 8.12 7.00 -12.31
C PHE A 276 8.16 5.48 -12.51
N ILE A 277 8.11 4.67 -11.45
CA ILE A 277 7.97 3.21 -11.57
C ILE A 277 6.65 2.85 -12.27
N GLN A 278 5.53 3.44 -11.86
CA GLN A 278 4.22 3.20 -12.48
C GLN A 278 4.19 3.57 -13.96
N LEU A 279 4.89 4.64 -14.33
CA LEU A 279 5.04 5.09 -15.71
C LEU A 279 6.04 4.28 -16.53
N GLY A 280 6.77 3.36 -15.90
CA GLY A 280 7.85 2.60 -16.53
C GLY A 280 9.14 3.40 -16.75
N ASP A 281 9.28 4.62 -16.23
CA ASP A 281 10.55 5.36 -16.30
C ASP A 281 11.48 4.93 -15.16
N VAL A 282 11.87 3.65 -15.16
CA VAL A 282 12.67 3.01 -14.10
C VAL A 282 14.02 3.72 -13.90
N GLY A 283 14.63 4.22 -14.97
CA GLY A 283 15.86 5.00 -14.90
C GLY A 283 15.72 6.29 -14.09
N LYS A 284 14.66 7.08 -14.34
CA LYS A 284 14.37 8.26 -13.51
C LYS A 284 13.97 7.88 -12.11
N ALA A 285 13.17 6.83 -11.92
CA ALA A 285 12.79 6.35 -10.59
C ALA A 285 14.03 6.08 -9.73
N LYS A 286 15.00 5.28 -10.22
CA LYS A 286 16.24 4.99 -9.50
C LYS A 286 17.03 6.25 -9.13
N LYS A 287 17.13 7.21 -10.05
CA LYS A 287 17.83 8.49 -9.80
C LYS A 287 17.17 9.31 -8.69
N ILE A 288 15.84 9.42 -8.72
CA ILE A 288 15.07 10.18 -7.74
C ILE A 288 15.06 9.48 -6.38
N LEU A 289 14.89 8.17 -6.35
CA LEU A 289 14.91 7.37 -5.12
C LEU A 289 16.28 7.39 -4.44
N ARG A 290 17.37 7.43 -5.22
CA ARG A 290 18.72 7.63 -4.66
C ARG A 290 18.80 8.94 -3.88
N LYS A 291 18.18 10.02 -4.37
CA LYS A 291 18.13 11.29 -3.63
C LYS A 291 17.36 11.19 -2.33
N ALA A 292 16.22 10.50 -2.31
CA ALA A 292 15.48 10.24 -1.08
C ALA A 292 16.34 9.51 -0.02
N ILE A 293 17.10 8.48 -0.45
CA ILE A 293 18.01 7.70 0.39
C ILE A 293 19.22 8.54 0.86
N ASP A 294 19.78 9.39 0.00
CA ASP A 294 20.89 10.27 0.35
C ASP A 294 20.48 11.27 1.46
N ILE A 295 19.24 11.80 1.37
CA ILE A 295 18.66 12.69 2.39
C ILE A 295 18.41 11.90 3.68
N ASN A 296 17.61 10.83 3.60
CA ASN A 296 17.29 9.97 4.74
C ASN A 296 17.55 8.48 4.42
N PRO A 297 18.70 7.94 4.89
CA PRO A 297 19.03 6.53 4.73
C PRO A 297 18.07 5.56 5.44
N PHE A 298 17.27 6.05 6.39
CA PHE A 298 16.28 5.26 7.12
C PHE A 298 14.86 5.37 6.53
N TYR A 299 14.71 6.03 5.38
CA TYR A 299 13.42 6.18 4.73
C TYR A 299 13.00 4.89 4.01
N VAL A 300 12.22 4.07 4.72
CA VAL A 300 11.78 2.72 4.31
C VAL A 300 11.12 2.72 2.92
N ASN A 301 10.23 3.68 2.63
CA ASN A 301 9.53 3.73 1.34
C ASN A 301 10.48 3.90 0.16
N ALA A 302 11.56 4.68 0.29
CA ALA A 302 12.52 4.85 -0.79
C ALA A 302 13.27 3.54 -1.09
N TRP A 303 13.62 2.75 -0.07
CA TRP A 303 14.24 1.44 -0.25
C TRP A 303 13.27 0.42 -0.85
N LEU A 304 12.01 0.41 -0.43
CA LEU A 304 10.97 -0.46 -1.02
C LEU A 304 10.74 -0.12 -2.50
N HIS A 305 10.65 1.16 -2.85
CA HIS A 305 10.52 1.60 -4.24
C HIS A 305 11.79 1.32 -5.05
N MET A 306 12.98 1.50 -4.47
CA MET A 306 14.24 1.15 -5.13
C MET A 306 14.29 -0.36 -5.43
N SER A 307 13.87 -1.19 -4.49
CA SER A 307 13.76 -2.65 -4.70
C SER A 307 12.86 -3.00 -5.89
N ARG A 308 11.69 -2.37 -5.99
CA ARG A 308 10.76 -2.56 -7.13
C ARG A 308 11.39 -2.09 -8.44
N ALA A 309 12.04 -0.92 -8.44
CA ALA A 309 12.72 -0.38 -9.61
C ALA A 309 13.86 -1.29 -10.09
N GLU A 310 14.71 -1.78 -9.18
CA GLU A 310 15.79 -2.72 -9.51
C GLU A 310 15.24 -4.05 -10.04
N ALA A 311 14.13 -4.56 -9.49
CA ALA A 311 13.49 -5.77 -9.98
C ALA A 311 12.95 -5.60 -11.40
N LEU A 312 12.31 -4.46 -11.70
CA LEU A 312 11.82 -4.12 -13.04
C LEU A 312 12.95 -3.91 -14.05
N ASP A 313 14.12 -3.45 -13.58
CA ASP A 313 15.36 -3.31 -14.37
C ASP A 313 16.11 -4.66 -14.55
N GLY A 314 15.59 -5.76 -14.00
CA GLY A 314 16.20 -7.09 -14.05
C GLY A 314 17.37 -7.30 -13.07
N ASN A 315 17.66 -6.32 -12.20
CA ASN A 315 18.73 -6.36 -11.21
C ASN A 315 18.23 -6.98 -9.89
N TYR A 316 17.83 -8.25 -9.93
CA TYR A 316 17.20 -8.91 -8.77
C TYR A 316 18.08 -8.94 -7.51
N GLU A 317 19.40 -9.08 -7.64
CA GLU A 317 20.32 -9.04 -6.50
C GLU A 317 20.33 -7.69 -5.78
N GLU A 318 20.30 -6.58 -6.54
CA GLU A 318 20.18 -5.25 -5.96
C GLU A 318 18.80 -5.02 -5.34
N SER A 319 17.75 -5.60 -5.96
CA SER A 319 16.42 -5.61 -5.38
C SER A 319 16.40 -6.28 -4.00
N TYR A 320 17.01 -7.46 -3.83
CA TYR A 320 17.10 -8.14 -2.53
C TYR A 320 17.99 -7.39 -1.53
N LYS A 321 19.06 -6.73 -1.98
CA LYS A 321 19.87 -5.86 -1.10
C LYS A 321 19.03 -4.73 -0.51
N CYS A 322 18.19 -4.07 -1.32
CA CYS A 322 17.29 -3.04 -0.85
C CYS A 322 16.30 -3.59 0.19
N LEU A 323 15.76 -4.79 -0.01
CA LEU A 323 14.85 -5.43 0.96
C LEU A 323 15.54 -5.80 2.27
N ARG A 324 16.81 -6.23 2.23
CA ARG A 324 17.59 -6.44 3.46
C ARG A 324 17.85 -5.14 4.21
N GLN A 325 18.09 -4.04 3.50
CA GLN A 325 18.19 -2.73 4.14
C GLN A 325 16.88 -2.34 4.85
N VAL A 326 15.72 -2.61 4.24
CA VAL A 326 14.43 -2.40 4.92
C VAL A 326 14.32 -3.20 6.20
N GLU A 327 14.65 -4.50 6.19
CA GLU A 327 14.62 -5.36 7.38
C GLU A 327 15.58 -4.89 8.49
N GLU A 328 16.75 -4.35 8.12
CA GLU A 328 17.71 -3.78 9.07
C GLU A 328 17.19 -2.48 9.70
N ILE A 329 16.41 -1.69 8.95
CA ILE A 329 15.85 -0.41 9.40
C ILE A 329 14.59 -0.62 10.26
N ASP A 330 13.69 -1.47 9.79
CA ASP A 330 12.36 -1.73 10.34
C ASP A 330 12.02 -3.23 10.13
N SER A 331 12.25 -4.04 11.16
CA SER A 331 12.04 -5.50 11.11
C SER A 331 10.58 -5.90 10.97
N ASP A 332 9.66 -4.99 11.27
CA ASP A 332 8.22 -5.24 11.26
C ASP A 332 7.58 -4.84 9.92
N GLU A 333 8.36 -4.31 8.97
CA GLU A 333 7.87 -3.92 7.64
C GLU A 333 7.47 -5.13 6.80
N THR A 334 6.19 -5.47 6.83
CA THR A 334 5.63 -6.67 6.17
C THR A 334 5.65 -6.59 4.63
N SER A 335 5.72 -5.40 4.04
CA SER A 335 5.66 -5.22 2.57
C SER A 335 6.78 -5.97 1.84
N ILE A 336 7.91 -6.20 2.52
CA ILE A 336 9.05 -6.94 1.97
C ILE A 336 8.67 -8.35 1.50
N VAL A 337 7.75 -9.03 2.18
CA VAL A 337 7.35 -10.41 1.86
C VAL A 337 6.62 -10.44 0.53
N GLY A 338 5.74 -9.47 0.30
CA GLY A 338 5.03 -9.31 -0.97
C GLY A 338 6.00 -9.03 -2.12
N ILE A 339 6.93 -8.09 -1.92
CA ILE A 339 7.91 -7.74 -2.96
C ILE A 339 8.83 -8.93 -3.26
N ARG A 340 9.35 -9.66 -2.25
CA ARG A 340 10.18 -10.86 -2.47
C ARG A 340 9.47 -11.89 -3.34
N LYS A 341 8.22 -12.22 -3.01
CA LYS A 341 7.41 -13.17 -3.81
C LYS A 341 7.26 -12.72 -5.26
N LEU A 342 7.07 -11.43 -5.50
CA LEU A 342 6.98 -10.88 -6.85
C LEU A 342 8.32 -10.98 -7.59
N VAL A 343 9.44 -10.68 -6.91
CA VAL A 343 10.80 -10.82 -7.47
C VAL A 343 11.10 -12.28 -7.81
N ASP A 344 10.76 -13.22 -6.91
CA ASP A 344 10.90 -14.66 -7.14
C ASP A 344 10.09 -15.11 -8.37
N GLU A 345 8.84 -14.63 -8.50
CA GLU A 345 7.96 -14.97 -9.63
C GLU A 345 8.52 -14.48 -10.97
N ILE A 346 9.12 -13.28 -11.02
CA ILE A 346 9.65 -12.73 -12.28
C ILE A 346 11.08 -13.20 -12.59
N SER A 347 11.84 -13.62 -11.58
CA SER A 347 13.22 -14.11 -11.71
C SER A 347 13.31 -15.59 -12.05
N ALA A 348 12.26 -16.38 -11.73
CA ALA A 348 12.17 -17.78 -12.11
C ALA A 348 12.26 -17.92 -13.65
N GLU A 349 13.39 -18.42 -14.14
CA GLU A 349 13.59 -18.72 -15.57
C GLU A 349 12.55 -19.75 -16.05
N ASP A 350 12.19 -19.66 -17.33
CA ASP A 350 11.45 -20.72 -18.01
C ASP A 350 12.36 -21.96 -18.17
N ILE A 351 12.39 -22.81 -17.13
CA ILE A 351 12.81 -24.21 -17.25
C ILE A 351 11.69 -25.01 -17.93
#